data_AF-A0A7V8YXA4-F1
#
_entry.id   AF-A0A7V8YXA4-F1
#
_cell.length_a   1.000
_cell.length_b   1.000
_cell.length_c   1.000
_cell.angle_alpha   90.00
_cell.angle_beta   90.00
_cell.angle_gamma   90.00
#
_symmetry.space_group_name_H-M   'P 1'
#
loop_
_entity.id
_entity.type
_entity.pdbx_description
1 polymer ?
#
loop_
_entity_poly.entity_id
_entity_poly.type
_entity_poly.pdbx_seq_one_letter_code
_entity_poly.pdbx_strand_id
1 'polypeptide(L)' 'MTNKLKITTIGNSAGIIFTKDILEKLRVGKGDMLYAIETQNGIELSAYDPVVSRQMDVAEKVMRKHRDVLRKLAE' A
#
# COMPACT_ATOMS: atom_id res chain seq x y z
N MET A 1 -3.97 15.68 -10.11
CA MET A 1 -2.67 16.37 -10.11
C MET A 1 -1.61 15.41 -10.58
N THR A 2 -0.67 15.84 -11.41
CA THR A 2 0.40 14.99 -11.95
C THR A 2 1.73 15.50 -11.45
N ASN A 3 2.45 14.70 -10.67
CA ASN A 3 3.79 15.04 -10.18
C ASN A 3 4.84 14.39 -11.09
N LYS A 4 5.80 15.19 -11.60
CA LYS A 4 6.92 14.67 -12.37
C LYS A 4 8.00 14.16 -11.42
N LEU A 5 8.38 12.91 -11.58
CA LEU A 5 9.47 12.28 -10.83
C LEU A 5 10.70 12.15 -11.72
N LYS A 6 11.89 12.31 -11.13
CA LYS A 6 13.16 12.16 -11.82
C LYS A 6 13.87 10.92 -11.32
N ILE A 7 14.31 10.08 -12.26
CA ILE A 7 15.21 8.98 -11.97
C ILE A 7 16.62 9.55 -11.81
N THR A 8 17.30 9.15 -10.75
CA THR A 8 18.68 9.55 -10.45
C THR A 8 19.54 8.32 -10.16
N THR A 9 20.84 8.46 -10.31
CA THR A 9 21.79 7.38 -10.00
C THR A 9 22.10 7.40 -8.50
N ILE A 10 21.94 6.25 -7.85
CA ILE A 10 22.30 6.00 -6.45
C ILE A 10 23.31 4.85 -6.45
N GLY A 11 24.61 5.19 -6.42
CA GLY A 11 25.68 4.20 -6.55
C GLY A 11 25.60 3.45 -7.88
N ASN A 12 25.50 2.12 -7.84
CA ASN A 12 25.31 1.27 -9.02
C ASN A 12 23.83 1.04 -9.38
N SER A 13 22.91 1.74 -8.73
CA SER A 13 21.46 1.58 -8.92
C SER A 13 20.81 2.87 -9.39
N ALA A 14 19.56 2.75 -9.84
CA ALA A 14 18.70 3.89 -10.13
C ALA A 14 17.68 4.05 -8.99
N GLY A 15 17.38 5.31 -8.64
CA GLY A 15 16.38 5.64 -7.63
C GLY A 15 15.51 6.81 -8.07
N ILE A 16 14.42 7.02 -7.32
CA ILE A 16 13.50 8.14 -7.53
C ILE A 16 13.49 9.00 -6.27
N ILE A 17 13.51 10.32 -6.45
CA ILE A 17 13.37 11.26 -5.34
C ILE A 17 11.89 11.61 -5.19
N PHE A 18 11.32 11.25 -4.05
CA PHE A 18 9.97 11.67 -3.67
C PHE A 18 9.98 13.08 -3.10
N THR A 19 9.03 13.90 -3.55
CA THR A 19 8.75 15.22 -2.98
C THR A 19 8.02 15.07 -1.65
N LYS A 20 8.08 16.10 -0.79
CA LYS A 20 7.45 16.07 0.54
C LYS A 20 5.96 15.77 0.49
N ASP A 21 5.24 16.31 -0.49
CA ASP A 21 3.80 16.08 -0.66
C ASP A 21 3.45 14.62 -0.98
N ILE A 22 4.33 13.89 -1.69
CA ILE A 22 4.13 12.47 -1.98
C ILE A 22 4.40 11.64 -0.73
N LEU A 23 5.47 11.94 0.01
CA LEU A 23 5.79 11.28 1.26
C LEU A 23 4.65 11.43 2.29
N GLU A 24 4.08 12.63 2.41
CA GLU A 24 2.95 12.90 3.29
C GLU A 24 1.69 12.11 2.88
N LYS A 25 1.40 12.01 1.57
CA LYS A 25 0.26 11.21 1.06
C LYS A 25 0.43 9.72 1.31
N LEU A 26 1.64 9.21 1.11
CA LEU A 26 1.98 7.81 1.38
C LEU A 26 2.17 7.54 2.88
N ARG A 27 2.28 8.59 3.71
CA ARG A 27 2.55 8.52 5.15
C ARG A 27 3.84 7.76 5.46
N VAL A 28 4.88 8.00 4.66
CA VAL A 28 6.19 7.36 4.79
C VAL A 28 7.30 8.39 5.00
N GLY A 29 8.33 7.98 5.74
CA GLY A 29 9.54 8.74 6.03
C GLY A 29 10.81 8.07 5.53
N LYS A 30 11.96 8.63 5.94
CA LYS A 30 13.26 8.02 5.64
C LYS A 30 13.39 6.69 6.40
N GLY A 31 13.76 5.64 5.67
CA GLY A 31 13.93 4.30 6.24
C GLY A 31 12.70 3.40 6.10
N ASP A 32 11.54 3.97 5.78
CA ASP A 32 10.34 3.19 5.49
C ASP A 32 10.44 2.51 4.11
N MET A 33 9.74 1.39 3.99
CA MET A 33 9.67 0.62 2.75
C MET A 33 8.34 0.87 2.04
N LEU A 34 8.40 0.87 0.71
CA LEU A 34 7.22 0.92 -0.15
C LEU A 34 7.16 -0.36 -0.98
N TYR A 35 5.94 -0.82 -1.22
CA TYR A 35 5.64 -1.93 -2.10
C TYR A 35 5.32 -1.40 -3.49
N ALA A 36 6.00 -1.93 -4.51
CA ALA A 36 5.69 -1.69 -5.90
C ALA A 36 4.79 -2.83 -6.42
N ILE A 37 3.57 -2.48 -6.84
CA ILE A 37 2.56 -3.41 -7.32
C ILE A 37 2.41 -3.22 -8.82
N GLU A 38 2.61 -4.29 -9.59
CA GLU A 38 2.33 -4.28 -11.01
C GLU A 38 0.83 -4.31 -11.28
N THR A 39 0.37 -3.36 -12.09
CA THR A 39 -1.01 -3.23 -12.55
C THR A 39 -1.04 -3.14 -14.07
N GLN A 40 -2.22 -3.27 -14.67
CA GLN A 40 -2.39 -3.13 -16.12
C GLN A 40 -1.97 -1.74 -16.65
N ASN A 41 -1.94 -0.73 -15.78
CA ASN A 41 -1.63 0.65 -16.14
C ASN A 41 -0.19 1.06 -15.78
N GLY A 42 0.61 0.14 -15.21
CA GLY A 42 1.96 0.41 -14.73
C GLY A 42 2.15 0.04 -13.26
N ILE A 43 3.01 0.78 -12.56
CA ILE A 43 3.37 0.50 -11.16
C ILE A 43 2.58 1.39 -10.19
N GLU A 44 1.94 0.76 -9.22
CA GLU A 44 1.36 1.43 -8.05
C GLU A 44 2.31 1.31 -6.85
N LEU A 45 2.46 2.39 -6.07
CA LEU A 45 3.26 2.40 -4.85
C LEU A 45 2.35 2.45 -3.63
N SER A 46 2.55 1.53 -2.69
CA SER A 46 1.79 1.44 -1.44
C SER A 46 2.73 1.32 -0.24
N ALA A 47 2.41 2.02 0.85
CA ALA A 47 3.07 1.83 2.15
C ALA A 47 2.57 0.58 2.90
N TYR A 48 1.44 0.02 2.45
CA TYR A 48 0.81 -1.15 3.03
C TYR A 48 1.16 -2.39 2.22
N ASP A 49 1.47 -3.48 2.92
CA ASP A 49 1.72 -4.77 2.31
C ASP A 49 0.43 -5.29 1.62
N PRO A 50 0.44 -5.47 0.28
CA PRO A 50 -0.73 -5.96 -0.45
C PRO A 50 -1.14 -7.39 -0.08
N VAL A 51 -0.26 -8.17 0.55
CA VAL A 51 -0.58 -9.51 1.07
C VAL A 51 -1.50 -9.42 2.29
N VAL A 52 -1.32 -8.41 3.14
CA VAL A 52 -2.15 -8.17 4.32
C VAL A 52 -3.52 -7.59 3.93
N SER A 53 -3.58 -6.74 2.90
CA SER A 53 -4.83 -6.12 2.45
C SER A 53 -5.82 -7.11 1.84
N ARG A 54 -5.38 -8.12 1.09
CA ARG A 54 -6.28 -9.13 0.52
C ARG A 54 -6.99 -9.97 1.59
N GLN A 55 -6.36 -10.17 2.76
CA GLN A 55 -7.02 -10.85 3.87
C GLN A 55 -8.09 -9.96 4.51
N MET A 56 -7.91 -8.64 4.53
CA MET A 56 -8.90 -7.71 5.08
C MET A 56 -10.16 -7.60 4.21
N ASP A 57 -10.05 -7.64 2.88
CA ASP A 57 -11.24 -7.64 1.99
C ASP A 57 -12.05 -8.94 2.09
N VAL A 58 -11.36 -10.08 2.25
CA VAL A 58 -12.01 -11.37 2.51
C VAL A 58 -12.61 -11.38 3.92
N ALA A 59 -11.90 -10.84 4.92
CA ALA A 59 -12.40 -10.70 6.27
C ALA A 59 -13.62 -9.76 6.35
N GLU A 60 -13.66 -8.64 5.63
CA GLU A 60 -14.83 -7.74 5.62
C GLU A 60 -16.05 -8.43 4.99
N LYS A 61 -15.85 -9.17 3.88
CA LYS A 61 -16.92 -9.98 3.28
C LYS A 61 -17.40 -11.10 4.21
N VAL A 62 -16.50 -11.79 4.91
CA VAL A 62 -16.83 -12.87 5.86
C VAL A 62 -17.50 -12.31 7.12
N MET A 63 -16.99 -11.22 7.69
CA MET A 63 -17.58 -10.53 8.86
C MET A 63 -18.95 -9.92 8.53
N ARG A 64 -19.17 -9.40 7.32
CA ARG A 64 -20.51 -8.98 6.87
C ARG A 64 -21.45 -10.17 6.64
N LYS A 65 -20.95 -11.28 6.09
CA LYS A 65 -21.75 -12.49 5.78
C LYS A 65 -22.07 -13.34 7.02
N HIS A 66 -21.30 -13.20 8.10
CA HIS A 66 -21.42 -14.00 9.33
C HIS A 66 -21.54 -13.16 10.61
N ARG A 67 -22.12 -11.96 10.53
CA ARG A 67 -22.37 -11.09 11.70
C ARG A 67 -23.14 -11.81 12.81
N ASP A 68 -24.09 -12.67 12.45
CA ASP A 68 -24.94 -13.40 13.41
C ASP A 68 -24.23 -14.61 14.05
N VAL A 69 -23.25 -15.21 13.36
CA VAL A 69 -22.49 -16.38 13.84
C VAL A 69 -21.39 -15.93 14.80
N LEU A 70 -20.69 -14.83 14.48
CA LEU A 70 -19.67 -14.26 15.35
C LEU A 70 -20.26 -13.71 16.66
N ARG A 71 -21.51 -13.22 16.64
CA ARG A 71 -22.22 -12.78 17.86
C ARG A 71 -22.54 -13.93 18.82
N LYS A 72 -22.68 -15.16 18.33
CA LYS A 72 -22.94 -16.36 19.15
C LYS A 72 -21.69 -17.01 19.73
N LEU A 73 -20.50 -16.65 19.24
CA LEU A 73 -19.20 -17.10 19.77
C LEU A 73 -18.62 -16.14 20.81
N ALA A 74 -19.24 -14.98 20.99
CA ALA A 74 -18.89 -14.00 22.01
C ALA A 74 -19.74 -14.15 23.30
N GLU A 75 -20.53 -15.22 23.38
CA GLU A 75 -21.07 -15.77 24.64
C GLU A 75 -20.17 -16.91 25.13
#